data_AF-A0A814JML3-F1
#
_entry.id   AF-A0A814JML3-F1
#
_cell.length_a   1.000
_cell.length_b   1.000
_cell.length_c   1.000
_cell.angle_alpha   90.00
_cell.angle_beta   90.00
_cell.angle_gamma   90.00
#
_symmetry.space_group_name_H-M   'P 1'
#
loop_
_entity.id
_entity.type
_entity.pdbx_description
1 polymer ?
#
loop_
_entity_poly.entity_id
_entity_poly.type
_entity_poly.pdbx_seq_one_letter_code
_entity_poly.pdbx_strand_id
1 'polypeptide(L)'
;MAITNTNIRKLRSELQDIHSDPFGAIFVSEAQVKLWAVVFETDPIWYFNATGGIFKRVNPEKETHLYSIVVHDSINKTNISIADFITNSNNNVSIYSFLYKLIEKFKSFSFFNLPKAIVTDFYWANIHSTMKAFNNLNVIDYLNLTDQAIVEKKNTQLISEEEIIILSSSDETESGQIESEYSDEDEIIKNRKKNIDKEIMLNDFKQKKEHLYIYKIGNFDILYEDIEI
;
A
#
# COMPACT_ATOMS: atom_id res chain seq x y z
N MET A 1 -22.43 8.84 -13.38
CA MET A 1 -22.96 7.71 -14.18
C MET A 1 -22.87 6.48 -13.28
N ALA A 2 -23.98 5.97 -12.77
CA ALA A 2 -23.98 4.88 -11.80
C ALA A 2 -23.67 3.55 -12.51
N ILE A 3 -22.53 2.93 -12.20
CA ILE A 3 -22.21 1.59 -12.67
C ILE A 3 -23.03 0.62 -11.81
N THR A 4 -24.04 -0.01 -12.41
CA THR A 4 -24.91 -0.96 -11.72
C THR A 4 -24.17 -2.26 -11.39
N ASN A 5 -24.39 -2.75 -10.16
CA ASN A 5 -23.70 -3.87 -9.48
C ASN A 5 -23.66 -5.24 -10.18
N THR A 6 -24.25 -5.39 -11.37
CA THR A 6 -24.40 -6.69 -12.04
C THR A 6 -23.31 -7.02 -13.07
N ASN A 7 -22.44 -6.09 -13.46
CA ASN A 7 -21.41 -6.32 -14.49
C ASN A 7 -19.97 -6.45 -13.97
N ILE A 8 -19.74 -6.36 -12.66
CA ILE A 8 -18.38 -6.51 -12.06
C ILE A 8 -17.92 -7.99 -12.10
N ARG A 9 -18.81 -8.94 -12.34
CA ARG A 9 -18.56 -10.38 -12.11
C ARG A 9 -17.63 -11.10 -13.09
N LYS A 10 -16.93 -10.43 -14.01
CA LYS A 10 -15.84 -11.05 -14.80
C LYS A 10 -14.98 -10.01 -15.51
N LEU A 11 -14.33 -9.13 -14.75
CA LEU A 11 -13.14 -8.48 -15.26
C LEU A 11 -12.05 -9.55 -15.40
N ARG A 12 -11.94 -10.13 -16.60
CA ARG A 12 -10.85 -11.06 -16.90
C ARG A 12 -9.56 -10.24 -16.93
N SER A 13 -8.68 -10.49 -15.97
CA SER A 13 -7.29 -10.08 -16.13
C SER A 13 -6.72 -10.74 -17.38
N GLU A 14 -6.04 -9.96 -18.20
CA GLU A 14 -5.34 -10.49 -19.36
C GLU A 14 -3.90 -10.78 -18.94
N LEU A 15 -3.44 -11.99 -19.24
CA LEU A 15 -2.04 -12.36 -19.07
C LEU A 15 -1.21 -11.54 -20.07
N GLN A 16 -0.35 -10.66 -19.57
CA GLN A 16 0.43 -9.76 -20.43
C GLN A 16 1.83 -10.29 -20.71
N ASP A 17 2.50 -10.86 -19.70
CA ASP A 17 3.92 -11.25 -19.81
C ASP A 17 4.16 -12.55 -19.02
N ILE A 18 5.04 -13.41 -19.52
CA ILE A 18 5.52 -14.64 -18.86
C ILE A 18 7.04 -14.65 -18.90
N HIS A 19 7.66 -14.93 -17.75
CA HIS A 19 9.08 -15.18 -17.60
C HIS A 19 9.34 -16.60 -17.15
N SER A 20 10.44 -17.16 -17.65
CA SER A 20 10.90 -18.50 -17.29
C SER A 20 11.95 -18.49 -16.18
N ASP A 21 12.74 -17.41 -16.05
CA ASP A 21 13.80 -17.30 -15.04
C ASP A 21 14.04 -15.84 -14.60
N PRO A 22 13.64 -15.44 -13.38
CA PRO A 22 12.78 -16.22 -12.48
C PRO A 22 11.42 -16.50 -13.16
N PHE A 23 10.78 -17.61 -12.76
CA PHE A 23 9.42 -17.85 -13.25
C PHE A 23 8.51 -16.75 -12.73
N GLY A 24 7.74 -16.13 -13.61
CA GLY A 24 6.67 -15.25 -13.19
C GLY A 24 5.75 -14.85 -14.32
N ALA A 25 4.63 -14.25 -13.95
CA ALA A 25 3.64 -13.79 -14.90
C ALA A 25 2.95 -12.53 -14.40
N ILE A 26 2.65 -11.60 -15.31
CA ILE A 26 1.97 -10.34 -15.02
C ILE A 26 0.52 -10.42 -15.51
N PHE A 27 -0.41 -10.05 -14.64
CA PHE A 27 -1.84 -10.01 -14.90
C PHE A 27 -2.33 -8.57 -14.75
N VAL A 28 -2.77 -7.98 -15.85
CA VAL A 28 -3.39 -6.65 -15.85
C VAL A 28 -4.41 -6.57 -16.98
N SER A 29 -5.55 -5.94 -16.70
CA SER A 29 -6.56 -5.62 -17.71
C SER A 29 -6.77 -4.12 -17.79
N GLU A 30 -7.07 -3.60 -18.98
CA GLU A 30 -7.43 -2.20 -19.17
C GLU A 30 -8.63 -1.80 -18.29
N ALA A 31 -9.57 -2.71 -18.06
CA ALA A 31 -10.74 -2.46 -17.22
C ALA A 31 -10.36 -2.22 -15.75
N GLN A 32 -9.39 -2.95 -15.21
CA GLN A 32 -8.84 -2.71 -13.88
C GLN A 32 -8.13 -1.35 -13.79
N VAL A 33 -7.37 -0.96 -14.83
CA VAL A 33 -6.72 0.36 -14.87
C VAL A 33 -7.75 1.49 -14.97
N LYS A 34 -8.87 1.28 -15.69
CA LYS A 34 -9.98 2.23 -15.72
C LYS A 34 -10.66 2.40 -14.36
N LEU A 35 -10.78 1.31 -13.58
CA LEU A 35 -11.28 1.41 -12.20
C LEU A 35 -10.35 2.24 -11.33
N TRP A 36 -9.03 2.07 -11.48
CA TRP A 36 -8.07 2.92 -10.80
C TRP A 36 -8.26 4.42 -11.10
N ALA A 37 -8.48 4.79 -12.37
CA ALA A 37 -8.73 6.20 -12.73
C ALA A 37 -9.95 6.80 -12.02
N VAL A 38 -10.96 5.98 -11.68
CA VAL A 38 -12.12 6.43 -10.89
C VAL A 38 -11.77 6.52 -9.41
N VAL A 39 -11.10 5.50 -8.86
CA VAL A 39 -10.74 5.43 -7.43
C VAL A 39 -9.75 6.54 -7.06
N PHE A 40 -8.79 6.84 -7.94
CA PHE A 40 -7.73 7.84 -7.73
C PHE A 40 -8.26 9.21 -7.29
N GLU A 41 -9.43 9.63 -7.77
CA GLU A 41 -10.04 10.91 -7.43
C GLU A 41 -10.49 11.00 -5.95
N THR A 42 -10.69 9.84 -5.31
CA THR A 42 -11.18 9.75 -3.92
C THR A 42 -10.17 9.14 -2.96
N ASP A 43 -9.42 8.14 -3.42
CA ASP A 43 -8.46 7.40 -2.61
C ASP A 43 -7.24 7.01 -3.49
N PRO A 44 -6.24 7.90 -3.60
CA PRO A 44 -5.07 7.70 -4.45
C PRO A 44 -3.99 6.84 -3.78
N ILE A 45 -4.39 5.82 -3.00
CA ILE A 45 -3.51 4.92 -2.25
C ILE A 45 -3.51 3.54 -2.88
N TRP A 46 -2.31 2.97 -3.05
CA TRP A 46 -2.14 1.57 -3.41
C TRP A 46 -1.74 0.75 -2.19
N TYR A 47 -2.32 -0.43 -2.07
CA TYR A 47 -1.91 -1.46 -1.12
C TYR A 47 -1.19 -2.55 -1.89
N PHE A 48 0.09 -2.74 -1.58
CA PHE A 48 0.95 -3.70 -2.26
C PHE A 48 1.40 -4.77 -1.28
N ASN A 49 0.97 -6.01 -1.51
CA ASN A 49 1.39 -7.12 -0.67
C ASN A 49 1.56 -8.43 -1.46
N ALA A 50 2.34 -9.33 -0.86
CA ALA A 50 2.50 -10.71 -1.30
C ALA A 50 1.60 -11.63 -0.47
N THR A 51 0.96 -12.60 -1.12
CA THR A 51 0.35 -13.75 -0.46
C THR A 51 1.07 -15.02 -0.91
N GLY A 52 1.72 -15.68 0.05
CA GLY A 52 2.36 -16.99 -0.14
C GLY A 52 1.36 -18.14 -0.11
N GLY A 53 1.80 -19.34 -0.47
CA GLY A 53 1.03 -20.58 -0.28
C GLY A 53 -0.25 -20.77 -1.13
N ILE A 54 -0.67 -19.81 -1.95
CA ILE A 54 -1.90 -19.93 -2.76
C ILE A 54 -1.74 -20.96 -3.89
N PHE A 55 -0.56 -20.99 -4.52
CA PHE A 55 -0.32 -21.82 -5.70
C PHE A 55 0.40 -23.11 -5.35
N LYS A 56 0.02 -24.20 -6.05
CA LYS A 56 0.82 -25.42 -6.07
C LYS A 56 2.21 -25.06 -6.57
N ARG A 57 3.24 -25.44 -5.82
CA ARG A 57 4.64 -25.15 -6.13
C ARG A 57 4.94 -25.55 -7.58
N VAL A 58 5.25 -24.55 -8.42
CA VAL A 58 5.68 -24.76 -9.81
C VAL A 58 7.10 -25.32 -9.81
N ASN A 59 7.93 -24.81 -8.90
CA ASN A 59 9.24 -25.38 -8.58
C ASN A 59 9.16 -25.97 -7.16
N PRO A 60 9.41 -27.28 -6.95
CA PRO A 60 9.37 -27.90 -5.62
C PRO A 60 10.25 -27.20 -4.58
N GLU A 61 11.36 -26.60 -5.03
CA GLU A 61 12.39 -25.97 -4.21
C GLU A 61 12.09 -24.50 -3.87
N LYS A 62 11.21 -23.84 -4.62
CA LYS A 62 10.92 -22.41 -4.46
C LYS A 62 9.43 -22.15 -4.34
N GLU A 63 9.05 -21.45 -3.27
CA GLU A 63 7.67 -21.02 -3.08
C GLU A 63 7.27 -19.96 -4.11
N THR A 64 6.10 -20.14 -4.71
CA THR A 64 5.51 -19.17 -5.63
C THR A 64 4.62 -18.22 -4.84
N HIS A 65 4.90 -16.93 -4.97
CA HIS A 65 4.16 -15.86 -4.32
C HIS A 65 3.26 -15.16 -5.33
N LEU A 66 2.06 -14.79 -4.89
CA LEU A 66 1.18 -13.87 -5.60
C LEU A 66 1.37 -12.48 -5.03
N TYR A 67 1.77 -11.52 -5.84
CA TYR A 67 1.77 -10.11 -5.47
C TYR A 67 0.56 -9.45 -6.09
N SER A 68 -0.10 -8.59 -5.32
CA SER A 68 -1.28 -7.85 -5.76
C SER A 68 -1.12 -6.37 -5.44
N ILE A 69 -1.50 -5.52 -6.39
CA ILE A 69 -1.74 -4.10 -6.18
C ILE A 69 -3.25 -3.93 -6.03
N VAL A 70 -3.67 -3.57 -4.82
CA VAL A 70 -5.07 -3.43 -4.43
C VAL A 70 -5.36 -1.97 -4.11
N VAL A 71 -6.56 -1.52 -4.46
CA VAL A 71 -7.06 -0.17 -4.15
C VAL A 71 -8.38 -0.28 -3.39
N HIS A 72 -8.65 0.69 -2.52
CA HIS A 72 -9.91 0.77 -1.79
C HIS A 72 -10.88 1.70 -2.51
N ASP A 73 -11.97 1.15 -3.04
CA ASP A 73 -13.08 1.94 -3.55
C ASP A 73 -13.94 2.40 -2.38
N SER A 74 -13.67 3.60 -1.89
CA SER A 74 -14.38 4.20 -0.75
C SER A 74 -15.87 4.43 -1.02
N ILE A 75 -16.26 4.64 -2.29
CA ILE A 75 -17.65 4.88 -2.69
C ILE A 75 -18.45 3.57 -2.56
N ASN A 76 -17.91 2.47 -3.08
CA ASN A 76 -18.58 1.17 -3.06
C ASN A 76 -18.21 0.32 -1.82
N LYS A 77 -17.27 0.80 -0.98
CA LYS A 77 -16.72 0.10 0.18
C LYS A 77 -16.16 -1.28 -0.18
N THR A 78 -15.41 -1.36 -1.28
CA THR A 78 -14.85 -2.61 -1.78
C THR A 78 -13.38 -2.49 -2.12
N ASN A 79 -12.63 -3.57 -1.93
CA ASN A 79 -11.24 -3.64 -2.37
C ASN A 79 -11.16 -4.24 -3.77
N ILE A 80 -10.36 -3.64 -4.64
CA ILE A 80 -10.24 -4.02 -6.05
C ILE A 80 -8.76 -4.26 -6.36
N SER A 81 -8.42 -5.45 -6.85
CA SER A 81 -7.08 -5.67 -7.44
C SER A 81 -7.01 -4.98 -8.81
N ILE A 82 -6.01 -4.13 -9.00
CA ILE A 82 -5.76 -3.43 -10.26
C ILE A 82 -4.69 -4.11 -11.12
N ALA A 83 -3.80 -4.86 -10.48
CA ALA A 83 -2.84 -5.72 -11.14
C ALA A 83 -2.31 -6.77 -10.17
N ASP A 84 -1.94 -7.92 -10.72
CA ASP A 84 -1.30 -8.99 -9.98
C ASP A 84 -0.06 -9.47 -10.73
N PHE A 85 0.92 -10.02 -10.02
CA PHE A 85 1.97 -10.83 -10.64
C PHE A 85 2.35 -12.00 -9.75
N ILE A 86 2.73 -13.11 -10.37
CA ILE A 86 3.27 -14.27 -9.67
C ILE A 86 4.77 -14.34 -9.90
N THR A 87 5.52 -14.76 -8.88
CA THR A 87 6.95 -15.05 -9.02
C THR A 87 7.39 -16.13 -8.05
N ASN A 88 8.36 -16.95 -8.45
CA ASN A 88 9.08 -17.87 -7.54
C ASN A 88 10.38 -17.28 -6.98
N SER A 89 10.62 -15.98 -7.21
CA SER A 89 11.80 -15.25 -6.76
C SER A 89 11.37 -14.05 -5.92
N ASN A 90 11.43 -14.22 -4.61
CA ASN A 90 11.02 -13.22 -3.62
C ASN A 90 12.23 -12.38 -3.15
N ASN A 91 12.91 -11.72 -4.10
CA ASN A 91 14.00 -10.78 -3.81
C ASN A 91 13.71 -9.41 -4.42
N ASN A 92 14.38 -8.39 -3.90
CA ASN A 92 14.16 -6.99 -4.28
C ASN A 92 14.36 -6.73 -5.78
N VAL A 93 15.33 -7.38 -6.42
CA VAL A 93 15.59 -7.24 -7.87
C VAL A 93 14.44 -7.78 -8.70
N SER A 94 13.94 -8.97 -8.35
CA SER A 94 12.82 -9.60 -9.04
C SER A 94 11.54 -8.79 -8.87
N ILE A 95 11.20 -8.41 -7.63
CA ILE A 95 9.99 -7.64 -7.34
C ILE A 95 10.04 -6.29 -8.05
N TYR A 96 11.19 -5.61 -8.02
CA TYR A 96 11.42 -4.35 -8.76
C TYR A 96 11.18 -4.51 -10.26
N SER A 97 11.71 -5.57 -10.88
CA SER A 97 11.54 -5.82 -12.32
C SER A 97 10.06 -5.96 -12.70
N PHE A 98 9.28 -6.71 -11.91
CA PHE A 98 7.84 -6.87 -12.13
C PHE A 98 7.08 -5.56 -11.91
N LEU A 99 7.35 -4.84 -10.81
CA LEU A 99 6.74 -3.55 -10.53
C LEU A 99 7.05 -2.52 -11.61
N TYR A 100 8.31 -2.42 -12.05
CA TYR A 100 8.72 -1.50 -13.10
C TYR A 100 7.96 -1.77 -14.41
N LYS A 101 7.87 -3.04 -14.82
CA LYS A 101 7.09 -3.43 -16.00
C LYS A 101 5.61 -3.08 -15.89
N LEU A 102 5.01 -3.30 -14.71
CA LEU A 102 3.64 -2.92 -14.44
C LEU A 102 3.44 -1.41 -14.56
N ILE A 103 4.33 -0.61 -13.97
CA ILE A 103 4.27 0.85 -14.04
C ILE A 103 4.41 1.34 -15.48
N GLU A 104 5.37 0.81 -16.25
CA GLU A 104 5.54 1.19 -17.65
C GLU A 104 4.31 0.81 -18.49
N LYS A 105 3.71 -0.36 -18.22
CA LYS A 105 2.45 -0.75 -18.83
C LYS A 105 1.32 0.20 -18.44
N PHE A 106 1.22 0.60 -17.18
CA PHE A 106 0.21 1.54 -16.71
C PHE A 106 0.36 2.92 -17.36
N LYS A 107 1.59 3.44 -17.47
CA LYS A 107 1.91 4.70 -18.15
C LYS A 107 1.53 4.71 -19.64
N SER A 108 1.38 3.54 -20.27
CA SER A 108 0.88 3.45 -21.65
C SER A 108 -0.60 3.83 -21.79
N PHE A 109 -1.37 3.84 -20.69
CA PHE A 109 -2.75 4.31 -20.69
C PHE A 109 -2.78 5.82 -20.40
N SER A 110 -3.30 6.61 -21.34
CA SER A 110 -3.27 8.08 -21.26
C SER A 110 -4.05 8.69 -20.08
N PHE A 111 -4.90 7.91 -19.42
CA PHE A 111 -5.69 8.30 -18.26
C PHE A 111 -5.09 7.81 -16.93
N PHE A 112 -3.93 7.16 -16.96
CA PHE A 112 -3.29 6.63 -15.76
C PHE A 112 -2.58 7.73 -14.98
N ASN A 113 -2.87 7.80 -13.68
CA ASN A 113 -2.12 8.61 -12.72
C ASN A 113 -1.34 7.70 -11.76
N LEU A 114 -0.15 8.13 -11.34
CA LEU A 114 0.61 7.43 -10.30
C LEU A 114 -0.11 7.55 -8.95
N PRO A 115 -0.03 6.54 -8.05
CA PRO A 115 -0.56 6.67 -6.70
C PRO A 115 0.19 7.76 -5.93
N LYS A 116 -0.49 8.41 -4.99
CA LYS A 116 0.17 9.38 -4.08
C LYS A 116 0.86 8.68 -2.90
N ALA A 117 0.40 7.49 -2.56
CA ALA A 117 1.00 6.66 -1.53
C ALA A 117 0.90 5.17 -1.87
N ILE A 118 1.86 4.39 -1.39
CA ILE A 118 1.88 2.94 -1.43
C ILE A 118 2.06 2.43 0.00
N VAL A 119 1.15 1.57 0.42
CA VAL A 119 1.20 0.85 1.68
C VAL A 119 1.66 -0.58 1.40
N THR A 120 2.65 -1.07 2.14
CA THR A 120 3.15 -2.46 2.04
C THR A 120 3.39 -3.03 3.43
N ASP A 121 3.44 -4.36 3.53
CA ASP A 121 3.96 -5.03 4.72
C ASP A 121 5.42 -4.60 4.99
N PHE A 122 5.84 -4.69 6.26
CA PHE A 122 7.22 -4.47 6.68
C PHE A 122 8.16 -5.60 6.23
N TYR A 123 8.25 -5.77 4.91
CA TYR A 123 9.13 -6.71 4.26
C TYR A 123 10.14 -5.98 3.38
N TRP A 124 11.42 -6.19 3.67
CA TRP A 124 12.50 -5.38 3.11
C TRP A 124 12.56 -5.40 1.58
N ALA A 125 12.32 -6.55 0.98
CA ALA A 125 12.36 -6.67 -0.47
C ALA A 125 11.25 -5.84 -1.13
N ASN A 126 10.05 -5.78 -0.52
CA ASN A 126 8.94 -4.95 -0.99
C ASN A 126 9.31 -3.47 -0.88
N ILE A 127 9.68 -3.01 0.33
CA ILE A 127 10.04 -1.60 0.58
C ILE A 127 11.11 -1.15 -0.42
N HIS A 128 12.20 -1.90 -0.54
CA HIS A 128 13.29 -1.55 -1.46
C HIS A 128 12.84 -1.55 -2.92
N SER A 129 12.08 -2.56 -3.34
CA SER A 129 11.61 -2.66 -4.73
C SER A 129 10.67 -1.52 -5.10
N THR A 130 9.75 -1.15 -4.22
CA THR A 130 8.78 -0.07 -4.43
C THR A 130 9.48 1.28 -4.40
N MET A 131 10.37 1.54 -3.44
CA MET A 131 11.17 2.78 -3.40
C MET A 131 11.94 2.98 -4.71
N LYS A 132 12.56 1.90 -5.20
CA LYS A 132 13.34 1.96 -6.44
C LYS A 132 12.46 2.11 -7.68
N ALA A 133 11.31 1.44 -7.73
CA ALA A 133 10.41 1.46 -8.87
C ALA A 133 9.73 2.81 -9.08
N PHE A 134 9.32 3.47 -7.99
CA PHE A 134 8.53 4.70 -8.07
C PHE A 134 9.35 5.97 -7.88
N ASN A 135 10.33 5.95 -6.96
CA ASN A 135 11.09 7.15 -6.62
C ASN A 135 12.56 7.09 -7.10
N ASN A 136 12.98 5.97 -7.72
CA ASN A 136 14.38 5.70 -8.09
C ASN A 136 15.38 5.75 -6.91
N LEU A 137 14.88 5.68 -5.68
CA LEU A 137 15.68 5.79 -4.47
C LEU A 137 16.35 4.46 -4.12
N ASN A 138 17.55 4.55 -3.57
CA ASN A 138 18.21 3.40 -2.97
C ASN A 138 17.86 3.31 -1.47
N VAL A 139 18.30 2.23 -0.85
CA VAL A 139 18.05 1.94 0.56
C VAL A 139 18.61 2.97 1.54
N ILE A 140 19.78 3.52 1.23
CA ILE A 140 20.45 4.51 2.07
C ILE A 140 19.65 5.81 2.02
N ASP A 141 19.16 6.20 0.84
CA ASP A 141 18.31 7.38 0.68
C ASP A 141 17.04 7.24 1.54
N TYR A 142 16.39 6.08 1.49
CA TYR A 142 15.20 5.80 2.30
C TYR A 142 15.47 5.91 3.81
N LEU A 143 16.55 5.31 4.29
CA LEU A 143 16.91 5.35 5.71
C LEU A 143 17.21 6.78 6.16
N ASN A 144 17.92 7.55 5.35
CA ASN A 144 18.20 8.96 5.65
C ASN A 144 16.93 9.80 5.73
N LEU A 145 15.98 9.60 4.80
CA LEU A 145 14.70 10.30 4.82
C LEU A 145 13.84 9.92 6.01
N THR A 146 13.87 8.64 6.36
CA THR A 146 13.15 8.10 7.52
C THR A 146 13.72 8.66 8.82
N ASP A 147 15.04 8.73 8.95
CA ASP A 147 15.73 9.33 10.10
C ASP A 147 15.38 10.83 10.23
N GLN A 148 15.50 11.59 9.14
CA GLN A 148 15.14 13.00 9.10
C GLN A 148 13.66 13.24 9.46
N ALA A 149 12.75 12.39 8.99
CA ALA A 149 11.33 12.50 9.28
C ALA A 149 10.99 12.12 10.73
N ILE A 150 11.51 10.98 11.21
CA ILE A 150 11.11 10.40 12.50
C ILE A 150 11.92 10.98 13.66
N VAL A 151 13.24 11.04 13.51
CA VAL A 151 14.17 11.45 14.57
C VAL A 151 14.29 12.97 14.59
N GLU A 152 14.56 13.57 13.43
CA GLU A 152 14.79 15.02 13.37
C GLU A 152 13.48 15.84 13.27
N LYS A 153 12.33 15.17 13.05
CA LYS A 153 11.02 15.81 12.84
C LYS A 153 11.05 16.89 11.75
N LYS A 154 11.93 16.73 10.76
CA LYS A 154 12.02 17.65 9.62
C LYS A 154 10.94 17.29 8.62
N ASN A 155 10.36 18.32 8.01
CA ASN A 155 9.57 18.14 6.80
C ASN A 155 10.53 17.75 5.68
N THR A 156 10.65 16.46 5.43
CA THR A 156 11.41 15.92 4.31
C THR A 156 10.52 15.94 3.09
N GLN A 157 10.76 16.93 2.23
CA GLN A 157 10.29 16.88 0.86
C GLN A 157 11.34 16.12 0.06
N LEU A 158 10.93 15.08 -0.66
CA LEU A 158 11.79 14.49 -1.67
C LEU A 158 11.90 15.53 -2.83
N ILE A 159 12.87 15.36 -3.73
CA ILE A 159 13.32 16.43 -4.64
C ILE A 159 12.44 16.60 -5.91
N SER A 160 11.41 15.78 -6.10
CA SER A 160 10.59 15.69 -7.33
C SER A 160 9.11 16.03 -7.12
N GLU A 161 8.43 16.46 -8.18
CA GLU A 161 7.00 16.85 -8.13
C GLU A 161 6.04 15.64 -8.22
N GLU A 162 6.54 14.44 -8.55
CA GLU A 162 5.76 13.21 -8.80
C GLU A 162 5.98 12.13 -7.72
N GLU A 163 5.86 12.51 -6.45
CA GLU A 163 6.33 11.67 -5.35
C GLU A 163 5.30 10.74 -4.76
N ILE A 164 5.76 9.53 -4.47
CA ILE A 164 4.93 8.48 -3.87
C ILE A 164 5.44 8.17 -2.47
N ILE A 165 4.61 8.38 -1.46
CA ILE A 165 4.94 7.99 -0.08
C ILE A 165 4.93 6.47 0.01
N ILE A 166 5.91 5.89 0.68
CA ILE A 166 5.87 4.47 1.04
C ILE A 166 5.66 4.33 2.54
N LEU A 167 4.52 3.73 2.89
CA LEU A 167 4.15 3.41 4.26
C LEU A 167 4.33 1.91 4.46
N SER A 168 5.09 1.53 5.47
CA SER A 168 5.26 0.13 5.85
C SER A 168 4.72 -0.11 7.25
N SER A 169 3.87 -1.13 7.41
CA SER A 169 3.39 -1.54 8.73
C SER A 169 4.02 -2.86 9.16
N SER A 170 4.50 -2.90 10.41
CA SER A 170 4.76 -4.16 11.10
C SER A 170 3.51 -4.56 11.87
N ASP A 171 3.00 -5.75 11.60
CA ASP A 171 2.05 -6.42 12.50
C ASP A 171 2.85 -7.03 13.66
N GLU A 172 3.39 -6.18 14.54
CA GLU A 172 3.87 -6.63 15.84
C GLU A 172 2.67 -6.79 16.78
N THR A 173 1.89 -7.85 16.58
CA THR A 173 1.11 -8.40 17.70
C THR A 173 2.08 -9.17 18.58
N GLU A 174 2.82 -8.46 19.42
CA GLU A 174 3.40 -9.06 20.62
C GLU A 174 2.24 -9.57 21.48
N SER A 175 1.95 -10.87 21.41
CA SER A 175 1.18 -11.58 22.43
C SER A 175 2.02 -11.72 23.71
N GLY A 176 2.51 -10.60 24.24
CA GLY A 176 3.09 -10.49 25.56
C GLY A 176 1.96 -10.17 26.54
N GLN A 177 1.49 -11.18 27.28
CA GLN A 177 0.64 -10.95 28.45
C GLN A 177 1.41 -10.08 29.45
N ILE A 178 1.10 -8.78 29.49
CA ILE A 178 1.40 -7.92 30.63
C ILE A 178 0.10 -7.78 31.40
N GLU A 179 -0.08 -8.62 32.42
CA GLU A 179 -1.01 -8.32 33.50
C GLU A 179 -0.48 -7.11 34.25
N SER A 180 -1.12 -5.96 34.07
CA SER A 180 -0.99 -4.83 34.98
C SER A 180 -2.37 -4.29 35.29
N GLU A 181 -2.79 -4.47 36.54
CA GLU A 181 -3.96 -3.83 37.13
C GLU A 181 -3.83 -2.30 37.02
N TYR A 182 -4.68 -1.69 36.20
CA TYR A 182 -4.89 -0.23 36.20
C TYR A 182 -6.34 0.05 36.57
N SER A 183 -6.55 1.05 37.43
CA SER A 183 -7.86 1.44 37.94
C SER A 183 -8.70 2.19 36.90
N ASP A 184 -10.02 1.98 36.94
CA ASP A 184 -11.05 2.49 36.02
C ASP A 184 -10.99 4.00 35.71
N GLU A 185 -10.36 4.83 36.55
CA GLU A 185 -10.22 6.28 36.30
C GLU A 185 -9.18 6.63 35.23
N ASP A 186 -8.13 5.81 35.06
CA ASP A 186 -7.07 6.05 34.07
C ASP A 186 -7.54 5.74 32.64
N GLU A 187 -8.48 4.80 32.49
CA GLU A 187 -9.06 4.42 31.21
C GLU A 187 -9.96 5.52 30.63
N ILE A 188 -10.70 6.23 31.49
CA ILE A 188 -11.60 7.34 31.11
C ILE A 188 -10.80 8.56 30.63
N ILE A 189 -9.67 8.87 31.28
CA ILE A 189 -8.79 9.99 30.90
C ILE A 189 -8.07 9.68 29.58
N LYS A 190 -7.66 8.42 29.38
CA LYS A 190 -7.02 7.96 28.13
C LYS A 190 -7.99 8.01 26.95
N ASN A 191 -9.24 7.60 27.15
CA ASN A 191 -10.28 7.64 26.12
C ASN A 191 -10.70 9.08 25.75
N ARG A 192 -10.74 10.00 26.72
CA ARG A 192 -11.03 11.42 26.44
C ARG A 192 -9.90 12.13 25.67
N LYS A 193 -8.63 11.86 25.99
CA LYS A 193 -7.51 12.38 25.19
C LYS A 193 -7.50 11.81 23.77
N LYS A 194 -7.74 10.50 23.62
CA LYS A 194 -7.76 9.83 22.30
C LYS A 194 -8.83 10.42 21.35
N ASN A 195 -9.98 10.83 21.89
CA ASN A 195 -11.05 11.42 21.08
C ASN A 195 -10.79 12.89 20.70
N ILE A 196 -10.17 13.68 21.58
CA ILE A 196 -9.81 15.08 21.29
C ILE A 196 -8.69 15.14 20.24
N ASP A 197 -7.69 14.26 20.34
CA ASP A 197 -6.58 14.23 19.38
C ASP A 197 -7.03 13.74 17.99
N LYS A 198 -8.00 12.80 17.93
CA LYS A 198 -8.63 12.35 16.66
C LYS A 198 -9.39 13.47 15.96
N GLU A 199 -10.18 14.26 16.70
CA GLU A 199 -11.01 15.32 16.13
C GLU A 199 -10.18 16.51 15.61
N ILE A 200 -9.04 16.80 16.26
CA ILE A 200 -8.07 17.80 15.82
C ILE A 200 -7.35 17.35 14.54
N MET A 201 -6.91 16.09 14.45
CA MET A 201 -6.22 15.58 13.24
C MET A 201 -7.14 15.48 12.02
N LEU A 202 -8.40 15.09 12.20
CA LEU A 202 -9.36 14.97 11.09
C LEU A 202 -9.71 16.35 10.49
N ASN A 203 -9.75 17.39 11.32
CA ASN A 203 -10.01 18.76 10.89
C ASN A 203 -8.80 19.39 10.19
N ASP A 204 -7.58 19.07 10.63
CA ASP A 204 -6.34 19.49 9.96
C ASP A 204 -6.16 18.82 8.58
N PHE A 205 -6.58 17.56 8.44
CA PHE A 205 -6.52 16.82 7.18
C PHE A 205 -7.50 17.37 6.13
N LYS A 206 -8.68 17.85 6.54
CA LYS A 206 -9.67 18.47 5.64
C LYS A 206 -9.30 19.89 5.20
N GLN A 207 -8.43 20.59 5.94
CA GLN A 207 -8.10 22.00 5.67
C GLN A 207 -6.83 22.23 4.82
N LYS A 208 -5.93 21.25 4.67
CA LYS A 208 -4.64 21.46 3.98
C LYS A 208 -4.53 20.64 2.70
N LYS A 209 -4.77 21.29 1.56
CA LYS A 209 -4.80 20.66 0.24
C LYS A 209 -3.43 20.43 -0.43
N GLU A 210 -2.30 20.81 0.15
CA GLU A 210 -1.04 20.88 -0.64
C GLU A 210 0.27 20.46 0.09
N HIS A 211 0.23 19.76 1.23
CA HIS A 211 1.49 19.31 1.87
C HIS A 211 1.44 17.86 2.37
N LEU A 212 2.47 17.10 2.01
CA LEU A 212 2.67 15.67 2.25
C LEU A 212 3.43 15.45 3.56
N TYR A 213 2.92 14.59 4.44
CA TYR A 213 3.50 14.31 5.76
C TYR A 213 3.91 12.83 5.84
N ILE A 214 5.18 12.56 6.22
CA ILE A 214 5.63 11.22 6.59
C ILE A 214 5.23 10.99 8.06
N TYR A 215 4.16 10.24 8.28
CA TYR A 215 3.76 9.84 9.63
C TYR A 215 4.58 8.64 10.10
N LYS A 216 5.09 8.74 11.32
CA LYS A 216 5.63 7.64 12.10
C LYS A 216 4.53 6.58 12.31
N ILE A 217 4.61 5.44 11.63
CA ILE A 217 3.76 4.28 11.92
C ILE A 217 4.53 3.39 12.90
N GLY A 218 4.20 3.55 14.18
CA GLY A 218 4.65 2.73 15.30
C GLY A 218 3.73 2.97 16.47
N ASN A 219 2.91 1.96 16.79
CA ASN A 219 1.62 1.96 17.50
C ASN A 219 0.50 2.67 16.74
N PHE A 220 -0.06 1.99 15.74
CA PHE A 220 -1.12 2.43 14.81
C PHE A 220 -2.24 3.28 15.42
N ASP A 221 -2.70 4.28 14.65
CA ASP A 221 -4.13 4.57 14.50
C ASP A 221 -4.41 4.72 12.98
N ILE A 222 -4.65 3.60 12.31
CA ILE A 222 -5.45 3.60 11.08
C ILE A 222 -6.90 3.77 11.53
N LEU A 223 -7.62 4.72 10.90
CA LEU A 223 -9.06 4.89 11.06
C LEU A 223 -9.80 3.61 10.65
N TYR A 224 -10.13 2.76 11.62
CA TYR A 224 -11.34 1.95 11.55
C TYR A 224 -12.50 2.84 12.00
N GLU A 225 -13.45 3.12 11.12
CA GLU A 225 -14.79 3.52 11.55
C GLU A 225 -15.46 2.27 12.12
N ASP A 226 -15.93 2.38 13.36
CA ASP A 226 -16.79 1.36 13.98
C ASP A 226 -18.04 1.17 13.10
N ILE A 227 -18.21 -0.03 12.54
CA ILE A 227 -19.50 -0.50 12.07
C ILE A 227 -20.19 -1.12 13.28
N GLU A 228 -21.06 -0.35 13.93
CA GLU A 228 -22.10 -0.95 14.77
C GLU A 228 -23.02 -1.79 13.86
N ILE A 229 -23.23 -3.06 14.23
CA ILE A 229 -24.23 -3.96 13.62
C ILE A 229 -25.62 -3.52 14.04
#